data_AF-A0A7Y6MDR6-F1
#
_entry.id   AF-A0A7Y6MDR6-F1
#
_cell.length_a   1.000
_cell.length_b   1.000
_cell.length_c   1.000
_cell.angle_alpha   90.00
_cell.angle_beta   90.00
_cell.angle_gamma   90.00
#
_symmetry.space_group_name_H-M   'P 1'
#
loop_
_entity.id
_entity.type
_entity.pdbx_description
1 polymer ?
#
loop_
_entity_poly.entity_id
_entity_poly.type
_entity_poly.pdbx_seq_one_letter_code
_entity_poly.pdbx_strand_id
1 'polypeptide(L)' 'MVTIKVECPAEVAAERQREFADTVIGAAVHLLGAERAGVRLDTADEAARTRRELDDEARERREAAFWAAAWSGC' A
#
# COMPACT_ATOMS: atom_id res chain seq x y z
N MET A 1 -0.98 -18.15 -8.64
CA MET A 1 -0.82 -16.86 -7.94
C MET A 1 -0.32 -17.14 -6.54
N VAL A 2 0.76 -16.48 -6.13
CA VAL A 2 1.41 -16.66 -4.80
C VAL A 2 1.36 -15.33 -4.07
N THR A 3 0.90 -15.35 -2.82
CA THR A 3 0.91 -14.17 -1.94
C THR A 3 1.89 -14.39 -0.81
N ILE A 4 2.79 -13.43 -0.63
CA ILE A 4 3.81 -13.45 0.42
C ILE A 4 3.51 -12.25 1.32
N LYS A 5 3.25 -12.54 2.60
CA LYS A 5 3.06 -11.52 3.63
C LYS A 5 4.33 -11.43 4.44
N VAL A 6 4.89 -10.23 4.54
CA VAL A 6 6.09 -10.01 5.36
C VAL A 6 5.90 -8.81 6.25
N GLU A 7 6.18 -9.00 7.54
CA GLU A 7 6.36 -7.91 8.48
C GLU A 7 7.74 -7.31 8.24
N CYS A 8 7.77 -6.20 7.49
CA CYS A 8 8.98 -5.45 7.22
C CYS A 8 9.18 -4.39 8.30
N PRO A 9 10.32 -4.35 9.00
CA PRO A 9 10.63 -3.27 9.93
C PRO A 9 10.59 -1.91 9.21
N ALA A 10 10.08 -0.88 9.89
CA ALA A 10 9.86 0.45 9.29
C ALA A 10 11.15 1.06 8.71
N GLU A 11 12.30 0.79 9.32
CA GLU A 11 13.63 1.19 8.87
C GLU A 11 14.00 0.59 7.50
N VAL A 12 13.65 -0.68 7.24
CA VAL A 12 13.89 -1.34 5.96
C VAL A 12 12.88 -0.87 4.91
N ALA A 13 11.63 -0.62 5.33
CA ALA A 13 10.56 -0.11 4.47
C ALA A 13 10.81 1.34 4.00
N ALA A 14 11.52 2.17 4.77
CA ALA A 14 11.77 3.55 4.37
C ALA A 14 12.87 3.69 3.31
N GLU A 15 13.97 2.94 3.44
CA GLU A 15 15.17 3.16 2.63
C GLU A 15 15.41 2.09 1.56
N ARG A 16 14.92 0.85 1.79
CA ARG A 16 15.26 -0.31 0.95
C ARG A 16 14.07 -1.15 0.50
N GLN A 17 12.85 -0.63 0.60
CA GLN A 17 11.63 -1.38 0.27
C GLN A 17 11.67 -1.98 -1.15
N ARG A 18 12.19 -1.23 -2.13
CA ARG A 18 12.29 -1.71 -3.51
C ARG A 18 13.27 -2.88 -3.67
N GLU A 19 14.46 -2.76 -3.09
CA GLU A 19 15.49 -3.83 -3.11
C GLU A 19 15.00 -5.08 -2.36
N PHE A 20 14.35 -4.88 -1.21
CA PHE A 20 13.71 -5.92 -0.44
C PHE A 20 12.61 -6.64 -1.25
N ALA A 21 11.70 -5.87 -1.87
CA ALA A 21 10.62 -6.43 -2.67
C ALA A 21 11.14 -7.22 -3.88
N ASP A 22 12.13 -6.68 -4.60
CA ASP A 22 12.75 -7.36 -5.73
C ASP A 22 13.44 -8.67 -5.31
N THR A 23 14.07 -8.69 -4.14
CA THR A 23 14.71 -9.88 -3.59
C THR A 23 13.68 -10.96 -3.24
N VAL A 24 12.61 -10.60 -2.51
CA VAL A 24 11.57 -11.55 -2.11
C VAL A 24 10.82 -12.10 -3.33
N ILE A 25 10.47 -11.23 -4.29
CA ILE A 25 9.83 -11.63 -5.54
C ILE A 25 10.78 -12.54 -6.35
N GLY A 26 12.06 -12.18 -6.45
CA GLY A 26 13.07 -12.98 -7.14
C GLY A 26 13.23 -14.38 -6.53
N ALA A 27 13.28 -14.46 -5.20
CA ALA A 27 13.34 -15.73 -4.48
C ALA A 27 12.07 -16.58 -4.72
N ALA A 28 10.89 -15.96 -4.74
CA ALA A 28 9.63 -16.66 -5.04
C ALA A 28 9.61 -17.25 -6.45
N VAL A 29 10.09 -16.49 -7.44
CA VAL A 29 10.22 -16.96 -8.82
C VAL A 29 11.19 -18.14 -8.89
N HIS A 30 12.36 -18.02 -8.27
CA HIS A 30 13.42 -19.02 -8.36
C HIS A 30 13.10 -20.31 -7.59
N LEU A 31 12.59 -20.19 -6.36
CA LEU A 31 12.38 -21.32 -5.45
C LEU A 31 11.03 -22.00 -5.65
N LEU A 32 9.98 -21.23 -5.99
CA LEU A 32 8.62 -21.75 -6.12
C LEU A 32 8.20 -21.94 -7.57
N GLY A 33 9.06 -21.57 -8.54
CA GLY A 33 8.72 -21.58 -9.97
C GLY A 33 7.55 -20.65 -10.32
N ALA A 34 7.27 -19.67 -9.47
CA ALA A 34 6.16 -18.75 -9.68
C ALA A 34 6.48 -17.79 -10.83
N GLU A 35 5.49 -17.49 -11.67
CA GLU A 35 5.62 -16.40 -12.62
C GLU A 35 5.69 -15.07 -11.87
N ARG A 36 6.61 -14.18 -12.25
CA ARG A 36 6.83 -12.91 -11.56
C ARG A 36 5.55 -12.07 -11.45
N ALA A 37 4.73 -12.03 -12.50
CA ALA A 37 3.45 -11.32 -12.51
C ALA A 37 2.39 -11.96 -11.59
N GLY A 38 2.57 -13.22 -11.21
CA GLY A 38 1.69 -13.95 -10.30
C GLY A 38 2.11 -13.87 -8.83
N VAL A 39 3.17 -13.13 -8.50
CA VAL A 39 3.65 -12.93 -7.13
C VAL A 39 3.14 -11.59 -6.60
N ARG A 40 2.40 -11.63 -5.50
CA ARG A 40 1.97 -10.46 -4.74
C ARG A 40 2.71 -10.41 -3.41
N LEU A 41 3.40 -9.31 -3.15
CA LEU A 41 4.06 -9.04 -1.88
C LEU A 41 3.21 -8.03 -1.11
N ASP A 42 2.71 -8.41 0.07
CA ASP A 42 2.00 -7.48 0.96
C ASP A 42 2.96 -7.10 2.10
N THR A 43 3.35 -5.82 2.15
CA THR A 43 4.12 -5.26 3.27
C THR A 43 3.17 -4.53 4.24
N ALA A 44 3.38 -4.70 5.55
CA ALA A 44 2.53 -4.08 6.56
C ALA A 44 2.49 -2.54 6.46
N ASP A 45 3.57 -1.92 5.98
CA ASP A 45 3.68 -0.48 5.77
C ASP A 45 2.81 0.01 4.60
N GLU A 46 2.73 -0.75 3.49
CA GLU A 46 1.82 -0.42 2.38
C GLU A 46 0.35 -0.50 2.79
N ALA A 47 -0.04 -1.55 3.52
CA ALA A 47 -1.42 -1.69 3.98
C ALA A 47 -1.82 -0.54 4.94
N ALA A 48 -0.88 -0.05 5.75
CA ALA A 48 -1.08 1.10 6.62
C ALA A 48 -1.11 2.42 5.83
N ARG A 49 -0.24 2.59 4.83
CA ARG A 49 -0.22 3.78 3.95
C ARG A 49 -1.51 3.90 3.14
N THR A 50 -1.92 2.84 2.44
CA THR A 50 -3.16 2.84 1.65
C THR A 50 -4.37 3.14 2.52
N ARG A 51 -4.41 2.64 3.76
CA ARG A 51 -5.49 2.95 4.70
C ARG A 51 -5.52 4.43 5.08
N ARG A 52 -4.36 5.06 5.31
CA ARG A 52 -4.28 6.50 5.58
C ARG A 52 -4.72 7.34 4.38
N GLU A 53 -4.29 6.98 3.17
CA GLU A 53 -4.70 7.69 1.94
C GLU A 53 -6.22 7.64 1.73
N LEU A 54 -6.84 6.49 1.99
CA LEU A 54 -8.31 6.34 1.93
C LEU A 54 -9.03 7.19 2.99
N ASP A 55 -8.49 7.29 4.19
CA ASP A 55 -9.05 8.11 5.27
C ASP A 55 -8.91 9.62 4.95
N ASP A 56 -7.78 10.04 4.37
CA ASP A 56 -7.55 11.42 3.93
C ASP A 56 -8.48 11.82 2.78
N GLU A 57 -8.66 10.96 1.77
CA GLU A 57 -9.59 11.20 0.65
C GLU A 57 -11.04 11.30 1.16
N ALA A 58 -11.42 10.47 2.13
CA ALA A 58 -12.73 10.54 2.76
C ALA A 58 -12.91 11.84 3.57
N ARG A 59 -11.84 12.36 4.19
CA ARG A 59 -11.86 13.64 4.92
C ARG A 59 -12.01 14.81 3.97
N GLU A 60 -11.24 14.84 2.87
CA GLU A 60 -11.33 15.89 1.86
C GLU A 60 -12.74 15.98 1.25
N ARG A 61 -13.37 14.82 0.96
CA ARG A 61 -14.76 14.81 0.49
C ARG A 61 -15.75 15.37 1.51
N ARG A 62 -15.56 15.09 2.81
CA ARG A 62 -16.41 15.64 3.88
C ARG A 62 -16.22 17.15 4.03
N GLU A 63 -14.99 17.63 3.97
CA GLU A 63 -14.68 19.06 4.02
C GLU A 63 -15.25 19.79 2.80
N ALA A 64 -15.08 19.24 1.60
CA ALA A 64 -15.67 19.79 0.38
C ALA A 64 -17.20 19.85 0.46
N ALA A 65 -17.86 18.82 0.98
CA ALA A 65 -19.30 18.80 1.20
C ALA A 65 -19.76 19.81 2.26
N PHE A 66 -19.00 19.96 3.35
CA PHE A 66 -19.25 20.96 4.39
C PHE A 66 -19.17 22.38 3.82
N TRP A 67 -18.12 22.69 3.05
CA TRP A 67 -17.99 23.98 2.40
C TRP A 67 -19.10 24.20 1.36
N ALA A 68 -19.40 23.21 0.52
CA ALA A 68 -20.50 23.33 -0.43
C ALA A 68 -21.85 23.66 0.25
N ALA A 69 -22.12 23.11 1.43
CA ALA A 69 -23.31 23.41 2.21
C ALA A 69 -23.25 24.79 2.91
N ALA A 70 -22.07 25.21 3.38
CA ALA A 70 -21.88 26.49 4.06
C ALA A 70 -22.12 27.70 3.14
N TRP A 71 -21.90 27.55 1.83
CA TRP A 71 -22.12 28.60 0.83
C TRP A 71 -23.45 28.47 0.06
N SER A 72 -24.22 27.38 0.26
CA SER A 72 -25.55 27.19 -0.37
C SER A 72 -26.75 27.56 0.50
N GLY A 73 -26.50 28.16 1.68
CA GLY A 73 -27.54 28.73 2.54
C GLY A 73 -28.20 29.97 1.91
N CYS A 74 -29.37 29.76 1.31
CA CYS A 74 -30.39 30.78 1.07
C CYS A 74 -31.18 31.05 2.36
#